data_AF-A0A959THM2-F1
#
_entry.id   AF-A0A959THM2-F1
#
_cell.length_a   1.000
_cell.length_b   1.000
_cell.length_c   1.000
_cell.angle_alpha   90.00
_cell.angle_beta   90.00
_cell.angle_gamma   90.00
#
_symmetry.space_group_name_H-M   'P 1'
#
loop_
_entity.id
_entity.type
_entity.pdbx_description
1 polymer ?
#
loop_
_entity_poly.entity_id
_entity_poly.type
_entity_poly.pdbx_seq_one_letter_code
_entity_poly.pdbx_strand_id
1 'polypeptide(L)'
;MDELGNMPSELLARYVAGEADASERERVQRWAAEDPTHARELERFQQLWDWTEDLPAAFEPDVDRAWQRVASHMAGFGGSRVIPFRTVTRLLAAAAMLTGLFFAVRFFLATPVER
;
A
#
# COMPACT_ATOMS: atom_id res chain seq x y z
N MET A 1 2.63 13.32 -18.37
CA MET A 1 3.05 13.82 -19.69
C MET A 1 2.28 12.97 -20.67
N ASP A 2 1.01 13.31 -20.86
CA ASP A 2 0.06 12.50 -21.60
C ASP A 2 0.01 12.95 -23.06
N GLU A 3 0.06 11.94 -23.95
CA GLU A 3 -0.96 11.72 -24.97
C GLU A 3 -1.09 12.75 -26.12
N LEU A 4 -0.19 12.64 -27.10
CA LEU A 4 -0.54 12.97 -28.49
C LEU A 4 -0.09 11.82 -29.39
N GLY A 5 -0.82 10.71 -29.34
CA GLY A 5 -0.69 9.59 -30.30
C GLY A 5 0.34 8.51 -29.97
N ASN A 6 1.02 8.58 -28.83
CA ASN A 6 2.06 7.60 -28.48
C ASN A 6 1.64 6.64 -27.36
N MET A 7 2.07 5.38 -27.44
CA MET A 7 1.73 4.34 -26.45
C MET A 7 2.34 4.69 -25.08
N PRO A 8 1.62 4.46 -23.95
CA PRO A 8 2.16 4.72 -22.63
C PRO A 8 3.46 3.92 -22.41
N SER A 9 4.53 4.62 -22.04
CA SER A 9 5.84 4.02 -21.80
C SER A 9 5.80 2.94 -20.72
N GLU A 10 4.96 3.10 -19.71
CA GLU A 10 4.75 2.09 -18.66
C GLU A 10 4.16 0.79 -19.22
N LEU A 11 3.24 0.88 -20.18
CA LEU A 11 2.70 -0.29 -20.86
C LEU A 11 3.74 -0.97 -21.75
N LEU A 12 4.57 -0.18 -22.46
CA LEU A 12 5.69 -0.74 -23.23
C LEU A 12 6.70 -1.45 -22.32
N ALA A 13 7.02 -0.87 -21.16
CA ALA A 13 7.88 -1.47 -20.15
C ALA A 13 7.32 -2.80 -19.62
N ARG A 14 6.04 -2.83 -19.23
CA ARG A 14 5.38 -4.09 -18.81
C ARG A 14 5.34 -5.13 -19.93
N TYR A 15 5.14 -4.69 -21.17
CA TYR A 15 5.13 -5.58 -22.33
C TYR A 15 6.48 -6.25 -22.54
N VAL A 16 7.58 -5.49 -22.54
CA VAL A 16 8.94 -6.07 -22.72
C VAL A 16 9.37 -6.92 -21.52
N ALA A 17 8.93 -6.57 -20.31
CA ALA A 17 9.15 -7.38 -19.11
C ALA A 17 8.32 -8.68 -19.07
N GLY A 18 7.36 -8.87 -19.99
CA GLY A 18 6.46 -10.02 -20.00
C GLY A 18 5.33 -9.97 -18.96
N GLU A 19 5.10 -8.81 -18.35
CA GLU A 19 4.09 -8.57 -17.31
C GLU A 19 2.74 -8.08 -17.85
N ALA A 20 2.68 -7.71 -19.14
CA ALA A 20 1.45 -7.26 -19.79
C ALA A 20 0.45 -8.41 -20.01
N ASP A 21 -0.84 -8.14 -19.77
CA ASP A 21 -1.90 -9.11 -20.00
C ASP A 21 -2.19 -9.34 -21.50
N ALA A 22 -3.07 -10.28 -21.83
CA ALA A 22 -3.39 -10.62 -23.22
C ALA A 22 -3.97 -9.44 -24.02
N SER A 23 -4.82 -8.63 -23.38
CA SER A 23 -5.46 -7.46 -24.03
C SER A 23 -4.46 -6.33 -24.25
N GLU A 24 -3.60 -6.09 -23.27
CA GLU A 24 -2.51 -5.14 -23.30
C GLU A 24 -1.49 -5.49 -24.39
N ARG A 25 -1.09 -6.76 -24.47
CA ARG A 25 -0.20 -7.28 -25.50
C ARG A 25 -0.76 -7.07 -26.91
N GLU A 26 -2.03 -7.42 -27.13
CA GLU A 26 -2.66 -7.23 -28.43
C GLU A 26 -2.69 -5.74 -28.80
N ARG A 27 -2.94 -4.86 -27.82
CA ARG A 27 -2.93 -3.41 -28.01
C ARG A 27 -1.56 -2.89 -28.45
N VAL A 28 -0.48 -3.35 -27.80
CA VAL A 28 0.90 -2.99 -28.16
C VAL A 28 1.25 -3.52 -29.56
N GLN A 29 0.89 -4.77 -29.88
CA GLN A 29 1.16 -5.36 -31.18
C GLN A 29 0.44 -4.63 -32.31
N ARG A 30 -0.82 -4.27 -32.10
CA ARG A 30 -1.61 -3.50 -33.08
C ARG A 30 -1.00 -2.14 -33.32
N TRP A 31 -0.70 -1.40 -32.25
CA TRP A 31 -0.03 -0.09 -32.33
C TRP A 31 1.33 -0.17 -33.04
N ALA A 32 2.14 -1.20 -32.75
CA ALA A 32 3.41 -1.41 -33.42
C ALA A 32 3.26 -1.73 -34.92
N ALA A 33 2.15 -2.36 -35.33
CA ALA A 33 1.85 -2.67 -36.73
C ALA A 33 1.25 -1.47 -37.51
N GLU A 34 0.74 -0.45 -36.83
CA GLU A 34 0.11 0.72 -37.44
C GLU A 34 1.12 1.66 -38.11
N ASP A 35 2.32 1.82 -37.55
CA ASP A 35 3.36 2.72 -38.08
C ASP A 35 4.78 2.12 -37.86
N PRO A 36 5.66 2.10 -38.88
CA PRO A 36 7.06 1.70 -38.74
C PRO A 36 7.85 2.50 -37.67
N THR A 37 7.38 3.67 -37.28
CA THR A 37 7.94 4.50 -36.20
C THR A 37 7.61 3.91 -34.83
N HIS A 38 6.40 3.38 -34.64
CA HIS A 38 5.99 2.68 -33.43
C HIS A 38 6.76 1.38 -33.25
N ALA A 39 6.96 0.62 -34.33
CA ALA A 39 7.79 -0.58 -34.31
C ALA A 39 9.22 -0.28 -33.83
N ARG A 40 9.83 0.80 -34.33
CA ARG A 40 11.16 1.26 -33.89
C ARG A 40 11.19 1.70 -32.43
N GLU A 41 10.12 2.32 -31.95
CA GLU A 41 10.01 2.67 -30.54
C GLU A 41 9.92 1.43 -29.64
N LEU A 42 9.12 0.43 -30.01
CA LEU A 42 9.06 -0.85 -29.29
C LEU A 42 10.42 -1.54 -29.28
N GLU A 43 11.13 -1.56 -30.41
CA GLU A 43 12.47 -2.13 -30.52
C GLU A 43 13.47 -1.44 -29.58
N ARG A 44 13.40 -0.11 -29.43
CA ARG A 44 14.23 0.63 -28.47
C ARG A 44 13.97 0.21 -27.03
N PHE A 45 12.71 -0.07 -26.66
CA PHE A 45 12.37 -0.60 -25.34
C PHE A 45 12.92 -2.02 -25.13
N GLN A 46 12.85 -2.87 -26.17
CA GLN A 46 13.43 -4.22 -26.12
C GLN A 46 14.94 -4.17 -25.92
N GLN A 47 15.66 -3.35 -26.69
CA GLN A 47 17.11 -3.18 -26.54
C GLN A 47 17.50 -2.68 -25.15
N LEU A 48 16.74 -1.74 -24.58
CA LEU A 48 16.99 -1.26 -23.22
C LEU A 48 16.78 -2.36 -22.18
N TRP A 49 15.76 -3.21 -22.36
CA TRP A 49 15.49 -4.34 -21.49
C TRP A 49 16.61 -5.38 -21.57
N ASP A 50 17.00 -5.78 -22.78
CA ASP A 50 18.05 -6.78 -23.00
C ASP A 50 19.40 -6.33 -22.42
N TRP A 51 19.71 -5.02 -22.50
CA TRP A 51 20.91 -4.46 -21.86
C TRP A 51 20.94 -4.64 -20.34
N THR A 52 19.79 -4.72 -19.68
CA THR A 52 19.74 -4.95 -18.23
C THR A 52 20.00 -6.41 -17.85
N GLU A 53 19.77 -7.36 -18.76
CA GLU A 53 20.05 -8.78 -18.56
C GLU A 53 21.55 -9.08 -18.58
N ASP A 54 22.29 -8.42 -19.47
CA ASP A 54 23.74 -8.57 -19.62
C ASP A 54 24.56 -7.84 -18.53
N LEU A 55 23.91 -7.07 -17.65
CA LEU A 55 24.61 -6.47 -16.53
C LEU A 55 25.06 -7.60 -15.60
N PRO A 56 26.38 -7.78 -15.37
CA PRO A 56 26.84 -8.75 -14.40
C PRO A 56 26.15 -8.43 -13.09
N ALA A 57 25.63 -9.45 -12.41
CA ALA A 57 25.20 -9.35 -11.03
C ALA A 57 26.43 -8.92 -10.20
N ALA A 58 26.70 -7.62 -10.17
CA ALA A 58 27.86 -7.03 -9.52
C ALA A 58 27.77 -7.21 -7.99
N PHE A 59 26.64 -7.75 -7.53
CA PHE A 59 26.30 -7.95 -6.15
C PHE A 59 25.76 -9.37 -5.98
N GLU A 60 26.53 -10.22 -5.32
CA GLU A 60 26.04 -11.46 -4.73
C GLU A 60 25.47 -11.10 -3.35
N PRO A 61 24.13 -11.10 -3.16
CA PRO A 61 23.55 -10.77 -1.86
C PRO A 61 23.88 -11.84 -0.82
N ASP A 62 24.34 -11.43 0.36
CA ASP A 62 24.40 -12.29 1.53
C ASP A 62 22.98 -12.51 2.07
N VAL A 63 22.34 -13.57 1.55
CA VAL A 63 20.96 -13.95 1.87
C VAL A 63 20.80 -14.27 3.35
N ASP A 64 21.78 -14.94 3.96
CA ASP A 64 21.75 -15.32 5.37
C ASP A 64 21.73 -14.09 6.28
N ARG A 65 22.62 -13.12 6.01
CA ARG A 65 22.66 -11.86 6.76
C ARG A 65 21.38 -11.04 6.57
N ALA A 66 20.79 -11.05 5.37
CA ALA A 66 19.52 -10.38 5.12
C ALA A 66 18.39 -10.98 5.98
N TRP A 67 18.29 -12.31 6.05
CA TRP A 67 17.31 -13.00 6.89
C TRP A 67 17.53 -12.77 8.39
N GLN A 68 18.79 -12.73 8.85
CA GLN A 68 19.10 -12.41 10.24
C GLN A 68 18.65 -11.00 10.64
N ARG A 69 18.76 -10.01 9.74
CA ARG A 69 18.24 -8.65 9.98
C ARG A 69 16.72 -8.64 10.12
N VAL A 70 16.02 -9.37 9.26
CA VAL A 70 14.55 -9.49 9.32
C VAL A 70 14.13 -10.18 10.63
N ALA A 71 14.80 -11.27 10.99
CA ALA A 71 14.54 -12.01 12.23
C ALA A 71 14.76 -11.15 13.49
N SER A 72 15.84 -10.37 13.54
CA SER A 72 16.13 -9.50 14.69
C SER A 72 15.11 -8.36 14.83
N HIS A 73 14.60 -7.82 13.72
CA HIS A 73 13.50 -6.85 13.75
C HIS A 73 12.21 -7.47 14.28
N MET A 74 11.86 -8.68 13.83
CA MET A 74 10.65 -9.39 14.29
C MET A 74 10.74 -9.77 15.78
N ALA A 75 11.91 -10.21 16.26
CA ALA A 75 12.12 -10.54 17.67
C ALA A 75 11.89 -9.33 18.60
N GLY A 76 12.15 -8.12 18.13
CA GLY A 76 11.88 -6.87 18.87
C GLY A 76 10.39 -6.57 19.11
N PHE A 77 9.48 -7.14 18.32
CA PHE A 77 8.03 -6.97 18.49
C PHE A 77 7.42 -7.93 19.53
N GLY A 78 8.20 -8.91 20.04
CA GLY A 78 7.76 -9.86 21.08
C GLY A 78 7.59 -9.24 22.47
N GLY A 79 7.95 -7.97 22.65
CA GLY A 79 7.86 -7.23 23.90
C GLY A 79 6.68 -6.28 24.03
N SER A 80 5.67 -6.34 23.15
CA SER A 80 4.47 -5.53 23.35
C SER A 80 3.78 -5.96 24.64
N ARG A 81 3.88 -5.13 25.69
CA ARG A 81 3.19 -5.34 26.97
C ARG A 81 1.69 -5.24 26.68
N VAL A 82 1.04 -6.38 26.49
CA VAL A 82 -0.42 -6.47 26.34
C VAL A 82 -1.03 -5.98 27.65
N ILE A 83 -1.52 -4.74 27.67
CA ILE A 83 -2.30 -4.22 28.79
C ILE A 83 -3.72 -4.76 28.62
N PRO A 84 -4.25 -5.57 29.55
CA PRO A 84 -5.61 -6.07 29.44
C PRO A 84 -6.62 -4.92 29.56
N PHE A 85 -7.41 -4.72 28.50
CA PHE A 85 -8.41 -3.65 28.36
C PHE A 85 -9.46 -3.62 29.50
N ARG A 86 -9.66 -4.74 30.22
CA ARG A 86 -10.65 -4.87 31.31
C ARG A 86 -10.27 -4.10 32.60
N THR A 87 -9.03 -3.65 32.74
CA THR A 87 -8.58 -2.95 33.95
C THR A 87 -8.96 -1.47 33.94
N VAL A 88 -9.00 -0.83 32.76
CA VAL A 88 -9.26 0.60 32.62
C VAL A 88 -10.77 0.92 32.58
N THR A 89 -11.60 0.00 32.06
CA THR A 89 -13.06 0.21 32.00
C THR A 89 -13.74 0.20 33.38
N ARG A 90 -13.14 -0.44 34.38
CA ARG A 90 -13.68 -0.46 35.75
C ARG A 90 -13.57 0.88 36.49
N LEU A 91 -12.56 1.69 36.17
CA LEU A 91 -12.37 3.00 36.82
C LEU A 91 -13.27 4.10 36.21
N LEU A 92 -13.57 4.03 34.90
CA LEU A 92 -14.41 5.02 34.20
C LEU A 92 -15.92 4.84 34.43
N ALA A 93 -16.39 3.62 34.70
CA ALA A 93 -17.80 3.36 34.95
C ALA A 93 -18.34 4.09 36.20
N ALA A 94 -17.52 4.24 37.24
CA ALA A 94 -17.93 4.91 38.49
C ALA A 94 -18.08 6.44 38.32
N ALA A 95 -17.22 7.08 37.53
CA ALA A 95 -17.28 8.52 37.29
C ALA A 95 -18.52 8.92 36.45
N ALA A 96 -18.85 8.14 35.41
CA ALA A 96 -20.01 8.40 34.54
C ALA A 96 -21.35 8.25 35.28
N MET A 97 -21.46 7.30 36.22
CA MET A 97 -22.66 7.13 37.05
C MET A 97 -22.90 8.34 37.97
N LEU A 98 -21.83 8.91 38.55
CA LEU A 98 -21.95 10.08 39.42
C LEU A 98 -22.32 11.35 38.64
N THR A 99 -21.79 11.54 37.41
CA THR A 99 -22.14 12.71 36.59
C THR A 99 -23.58 12.61 36.06
N GLY A 100 -24.02 11.42 35.65
CA GLY A 100 -25.40 11.17 35.21
C GLY A 100 -26.44 11.38 36.32
N LEU A 101 -26.16 10.88 37.53
CA LEU A 101 -27.04 11.06 38.69
C LEU A 101 -27.15 12.54 39.10
N PHE A 102 -26.03 13.28 39.08
CA PHE A 102 -26.02 14.71 39.37
C PHE A 102 -26.87 15.52 38.39
N PHE A 103 -26.77 15.23 37.08
CA PHE A 103 -27.58 15.89 36.06
C PHE A 103 -29.08 15.54 36.16
N ALA A 104 -29.42 14.30 36.47
CA ALA A 104 -30.82 13.86 36.63
C ALA A 104 -31.50 14.53 37.83
N VAL A 105 -30.82 14.59 38.99
CA VAL A 105 -31.33 15.27 40.19
C VAL A 105 -31.47 16.77 39.93
N ARG A 106 -30.48 17.40 39.29
CA ARG A 106 -30.54 18.82 38.94
C ARG A 106 -31.69 19.09 37.97
N PHE A 107 -31.91 18.25 36.96
CA PHE A 107 -32.99 18.41 36.00
C PHE A 107 -34.37 18.26 36.66
N PHE A 108 -34.55 17.25 37.53
CA PHE A 108 -35.81 17.01 38.23
C PHE A 108 -36.16 18.08 39.28
N LEU A 109 -35.15 18.68 39.92
CA LEU A 109 -35.34 19.83 40.83
C LEU A 109 -35.48 21.18 40.09
N ALA A 110 -35.07 21.25 38.82
CA ALA A 110 -35.15 22.46 38.00
C ALA A 110 -36.36 22.50 37.06
N THR A 111 -37.16 21.43 36.97
CA THR A 111 -38.49 21.47 36.36
C THR A 111 -39.52 21.87 37.40
N PRO A 112 -39.95 23.15 37.50
CA PRO A 112 -41.21 23.47 38.11
C PRO A 112 -42.30 22.77 37.29
N VAL A 113 -42.95 21.78 37.88
CA VAL A 113 -44.23 21.28 37.38
C VAL A 113 -45.20 22.45 37.54
N GLU A 114 -45.36 23.25 36.49
CA GLU A 114 -46.47 24.20 36.38
C GLU A 114 -47.77 23.39 36.28
N ARG A 115 -48.74 23.80 37.11
CA ARG A 115 -50.11 23.27 37.20
C ARG A 115 -50.91 23.54 35.94
#